data_AF-A0A1Y3YMJ1-F1
#
_entry.id   AF-A0A1Y3YMJ1-F1
#
_cell.length_a   1.000
_cell.length_b   1.000
_cell.length_c   1.000
_cell.angle_alpha   90.00
_cell.angle_beta   90.00
_cell.angle_gamma   90.00
#
_symmetry.space_group_name_H-M   'P 1'
#
loop_
_entity.id
_entity.type
_entity.pdbx_description
1 polymer ?
#
loop_
_entity_poly.entity_id
_entity_poly.type
_entity_poly.pdbx_seq_one_letter_code
_entity_poly.pdbx_strand_id
1 'polypeptide(L)'
;MSNEVFNIFSSVGIGLTFLASIAAVIVSIISMRYSNKAAQRSGYLTTITASRDKWSNSLRENASLYFTQIERICNGNEADLEGIYNELTRYHFAIALLLFQQDQEINDNMYILRNKAFEIVKQNNLIKQQYRELLAQHFTESDIERQPVVTQAREKIHLLRCSIIHTYQVEIFNEIRDLLEGEWRKQQYEATKM
;
A
#
# COMPACT_ATOMS: atom_id res chain seq x y z
N MET A 1 -30.80 -16.35 -77.06
CA MET A 1 -29.51 -16.64 -76.38
C MET A 1 -29.40 -18.14 -76.25
N SER A 2 -28.35 -18.77 -76.78
CA SER A 2 -28.17 -20.23 -76.67
C SER A 2 -27.91 -20.62 -75.22
N ASN A 3 -28.37 -21.81 -74.82
CA ASN A 3 -28.22 -22.34 -73.47
C ASN A 3 -26.75 -22.39 -72.99
N GLU A 4 -25.78 -22.45 -73.92
CA GLU A 4 -24.34 -22.37 -73.61
C GLU A 4 -23.92 -21.02 -73.03
N VAL A 5 -24.37 -19.91 -73.62
CA VAL A 5 -23.98 -18.56 -73.17
C VAL A 5 -24.53 -18.31 -71.76
N PHE A 6 -25.76 -18.74 -71.49
CA PHE A 6 -26.36 -18.66 -70.15
C PHE A 6 -25.62 -19.54 -69.11
N ASN A 7 -25.19 -20.75 -69.49
CA ASN A 7 -24.42 -21.62 -68.62
C ASN A 7 -23.02 -21.08 -68.29
N ILE A 8 -22.35 -20.40 -69.25
CA ILE A 8 -21.05 -19.76 -69.02
C ILE A 8 -21.20 -18.57 -68.07
N PHE A 9 -22.18 -17.68 -68.29
CA PHE A 9 -22.43 -16.54 -67.40
C PHE A 9 -22.86 -16.99 -65.99
N SER A 10 -23.68 -18.05 -65.90
CA SER A 10 -24.07 -18.66 -64.63
C SER A 10 -22.87 -19.26 -63.89
N SER A 11 -22.00 -20.01 -64.59
CA SER A 11 -20.78 -20.59 -64.03
C SER A 11 -19.79 -19.53 -63.53
N VAL A 12 -19.59 -18.44 -64.28
CA VAL A 12 -18.75 -17.31 -63.87
C VAL A 12 -19.35 -16.59 -62.65
N GLY A 13 -20.67 -16.40 -62.60
CA GLY A 13 -21.36 -15.83 -61.43
C GLY A 13 -21.25 -16.69 -60.17
N ILE A 14 -21.33 -18.01 -60.32
CA ILE A 14 -21.13 -18.98 -59.23
C ILE A 14 -19.67 -18.96 -58.76
N GLY A 15 -18.70 -18.91 -59.67
CA GLY A 15 -17.28 -18.80 -59.32
C GLY A 15 -16.94 -17.53 -58.55
N LEU A 16 -17.52 -16.39 -58.96
CA LEU A 16 -17.30 -15.10 -58.29
C LEU A 16 -17.93 -15.06 -56.89
N THR A 17 -19.15 -15.59 -56.72
CA THR A 17 -19.80 -15.67 -55.41
C THR A 17 -19.08 -16.63 -54.47
N PHE A 18 -18.50 -17.72 -55.00
CA PHE A 18 -17.66 -18.65 -54.22
C PHE A 18 -16.38 -17.97 -53.71
N LEU A 19 -15.68 -17.21 -54.56
CA LEU A 19 -14.48 -16.45 -54.15
C LEU A 19 -14.82 -15.37 -53.12
N ALA A 20 -15.92 -14.65 -53.31
CA ALA A 20 -16.39 -13.65 -52.34
C ALA A 20 -16.75 -14.28 -50.99
N SER A 21 -17.37 -15.47 -50.99
CA SER A 21 -17.68 -16.22 -49.78
C SER A 21 -16.42 -16.66 -49.02
N ILE A 22 -15.41 -17.18 -49.71
CA ILE A 22 -14.13 -17.56 -49.11
C ILE A 22 -13.43 -16.33 -48.49
N ALA A 23 -13.40 -15.20 -49.21
CA ALA A 23 -12.83 -13.96 -48.68
C ALA A 23 -13.54 -13.49 -47.41
N ALA A 24 -14.87 -13.54 -47.38
CA ALA A 24 -15.67 -13.18 -46.21
C ALA A 24 -15.38 -14.10 -45.01
N VAL A 25 -15.21 -15.40 -45.24
CA VAL A 25 -14.84 -16.36 -44.18
C VAL A 25 -13.45 -16.05 -43.61
N ILE A 26 -12.46 -15.75 -44.45
CA ILE A 26 -11.11 -15.39 -44.01
C ILE A 26 -11.13 -14.10 -43.17
N VAL A 27 -11.82 -13.06 -43.64
CA VAL A 27 -11.95 -11.80 -42.89
C VAL A 27 -12.66 -12.03 -41.55
N SER A 28 -13.69 -12.86 -41.52
CA SER A 28 -14.40 -13.24 -40.29
C SER A 28 -13.47 -13.93 -39.29
N ILE A 29 -12.66 -14.90 -39.73
CA ILE A 29 -11.69 -15.59 -38.88
C ILE A 29 -10.62 -14.63 -38.34
N ILE A 30 -10.10 -13.72 -39.18
CA ILE A 30 -9.12 -12.71 -38.77
C ILE A 30 -9.75 -11.77 -37.74
N SER A 31 -10.95 -11.24 -38.01
CA SER A 31 -11.68 -10.35 -37.10
C SER A 31 -11.94 -11.03 -35.75
N MET A 32 -12.36 -12.31 -35.77
CA MET A 32 -12.57 -13.10 -34.56
C MET A 32 -11.28 -13.29 -33.77
N ARG A 33 -10.14 -13.57 -34.42
CA ARG A 33 -8.82 -13.69 -33.77
C ARG A 33 -8.38 -12.38 -33.10
N TYR A 34 -8.53 -11.25 -33.79
CA TYR A 34 -8.19 -9.93 -33.24
C TYR A 34 -9.11 -9.55 -32.08
N SER A 35 -10.42 -9.75 -32.23
CA SER A 35 -11.41 -9.50 -31.18
C SER A 35 -11.13 -10.35 -29.93
N ASN A 36 -10.83 -11.64 -30.10
CA ASN A 36 -10.53 -12.53 -28.98
C ASN A 36 -9.23 -12.14 -28.26
N LYS A 37 -8.19 -11.73 -29.02
CA LYS A 37 -6.93 -11.22 -28.44
C LYS A 37 -7.15 -9.89 -27.68
N ALA A 38 -8.00 -9.01 -28.21
CA ALA A 38 -8.37 -7.76 -27.55
C ALA A 38 -9.17 -8.01 -26.26
N ALA A 39 -10.13 -8.95 -26.28
CA ALA A 39 -10.92 -9.34 -25.11
C ALA A 39 -10.06 -9.97 -24.01
N GLN A 40 -9.13 -10.86 -24.35
CA GLN A 40 -8.17 -11.43 -23.40
C GLN A 40 -7.27 -10.37 -22.77
N ARG A 41 -6.75 -9.44 -23.59
CA ARG A 41 -5.93 -8.32 -23.10
C ARG A 41 -6.74 -7.38 -22.20
N SER A 42 -7.98 -7.08 -22.57
CA SER A 42 -8.90 -6.28 -21.77
C SER A 42 -9.19 -6.94 -20.43
N GLY A 43 -9.56 -8.23 -20.39
CA GLY A 43 -9.82 -8.93 -19.13
C GLY A 43 -8.59 -9.04 -18.22
N TYR A 44 -7.40 -9.25 -18.80
CA TYR A 44 -6.15 -9.23 -18.07
C TYR A 44 -5.86 -7.86 -17.46
N LEU A 45 -6.01 -6.79 -18.25
CA LEU A 45 -5.84 -5.41 -17.77
C LEU A 45 -6.84 -5.09 -16.66
N THR A 46 -8.13 -5.40 -16.82
CA THR A 46 -9.14 -5.16 -15.77
C THR A 46 -8.79 -5.87 -14.46
N THR A 47 -8.28 -7.10 -14.54
CA THR A 47 -7.88 -7.88 -13.35
C THR A 47 -6.65 -7.28 -12.66
N ILE A 48 -5.66 -6.84 -13.43
CA ILE A 48 -4.46 -6.18 -12.90
C ILE A 48 -4.81 -4.83 -12.28
N THR A 49 -5.59 -4.00 -12.97
CA THR A 49 -6.04 -2.71 -12.45
C THR A 49 -6.77 -2.90 -11.13
N ALA A 50 -7.72 -3.83 -11.04
CA ALA A 50 -8.43 -4.13 -9.79
C ALA A 50 -7.50 -4.62 -8.68
N SER A 51 -6.51 -5.46 -8.99
CA SER A 51 -5.51 -5.92 -8.02
C SER A 51 -4.65 -4.76 -7.50
N ARG A 52 -4.25 -3.84 -8.37
CA ARG A 52 -3.42 -2.67 -8.02
C ARG A 52 -4.22 -1.62 -7.24
N ASP A 53 -5.49 -1.42 -7.59
CA ASP A 53 -6.41 -0.58 -6.81
C ASP A 53 -6.58 -1.14 -5.39
N LYS A 54 -6.80 -2.46 -5.27
CA LYS A 54 -6.90 -3.12 -3.97
C LYS A 54 -5.61 -2.95 -3.16
N TRP A 55 -4.45 -3.20 -3.78
CA TRP A 55 -3.15 -3.04 -3.12
C TRP A 55 -2.92 -1.60 -2.64
N SER A 56 -3.13 -0.60 -3.50
CA SER A 56 -2.87 0.81 -3.16
C SER A 56 -3.82 1.33 -2.08
N ASN A 57 -5.09 0.90 -2.11
CA ASN A 57 -6.06 1.22 -1.07
C ASN A 57 -5.67 0.57 0.26
N SER A 58 -5.30 -0.71 0.27
CA SER A 58 -4.83 -1.39 1.48
C SER A 58 -3.55 -0.76 2.04
N LEU A 59 -2.59 -0.37 1.19
CA LEU A 59 -1.37 0.30 1.63
C LEU A 59 -1.69 1.66 2.23
N ARG A 60 -2.53 2.47 1.57
CA ARG A 60 -2.96 3.79 2.06
C ARG A 60 -3.66 3.70 3.42
N GLU A 61 -4.57 2.74 3.58
CA GLU A 61 -5.31 2.54 4.83
C GLU A 61 -4.39 2.12 5.97
N ASN A 62 -3.56 1.10 5.78
CA ASN A 62 -2.62 0.64 6.80
C ASN A 62 -1.57 1.71 7.14
N ALA A 63 -1.07 2.44 6.14
CA ALA A 63 -0.13 3.55 6.34
C ALA A 63 -0.76 4.68 7.17
N SER A 64 -2.00 5.08 6.84
CA SER A 64 -2.71 6.10 7.62
C SER A 64 -2.85 5.70 9.08
N LEU A 65 -3.24 4.45 9.35
CA LEU A 65 -3.43 3.95 10.71
C LEU A 65 -2.10 3.83 11.47
N TYR A 66 -1.04 3.42 10.78
CA TYR A 66 0.33 3.42 11.29
C TYR A 66 0.78 4.84 11.69
N PHE A 67 0.56 5.84 10.83
CA PHE A 67 0.93 7.23 11.08
C PHE A 67 0.18 7.83 12.28
N THR A 68 -1.10 7.48 12.44
CA THR A 68 -1.87 7.86 13.62
C THR A 68 -1.26 7.30 14.91
N GLN A 69 -0.73 6.07 14.90
CA GLN A 69 -0.07 5.53 16.10
C GLN A 69 1.24 6.26 16.42
N ILE A 70 2.01 6.65 15.39
CA ILE A 70 3.21 7.48 15.57
C ILE A 70 2.86 8.81 16.22
N GLU A 71 1.84 9.49 15.71
CA GLU A 71 1.34 10.74 16.28
C GLU A 71 0.94 10.57 17.74
N ARG A 72 0.20 9.50 18.08
CA ARG A 72 -0.19 9.20 19.46
C ARG A 72 1.01 8.98 20.38
N ILE A 73 2.06 8.29 19.92
CA ILE A 73 3.32 8.10 20.67
C ILE A 73 4.02 9.44 20.92
N CYS A 74 4.03 10.31 19.92
CA CYS A 74 4.72 11.61 19.96
C CYS A 74 3.96 12.66 20.79
N ASN A 75 2.62 12.67 20.75
CA ASN A 75 1.79 13.62 21.48
C ASN A 75 1.74 13.37 22.99
N GLY A 76 2.26 12.23 23.46
CA GLY A 76 2.54 12.00 24.87
C GLY A 76 1.33 11.75 25.76
N ASN A 77 0.21 11.29 25.20
CA ASN A 77 -0.91 10.83 26.02
C ASN A 77 -0.58 9.45 26.63
N GLU A 78 -0.20 9.42 27.91
CA GLU A 78 0.48 8.26 28.54
C GLU A 78 -0.44 7.12 28.99
N ALA A 79 -1.75 7.29 28.80
CA ALA A 79 -2.77 6.40 29.35
C ALA A 79 -2.64 4.96 28.83
N ASP A 80 -2.25 4.76 27.56
CA ASP A 80 -2.09 3.43 26.96
C ASP A 80 -0.98 3.35 25.89
N LEU A 81 0.27 3.63 26.27
CA LEU A 81 1.40 3.52 25.33
C LEU A 81 1.66 2.09 24.84
N GLU A 82 1.30 1.08 25.63
CA GLU A 82 1.49 -0.32 25.27
C GLU A 82 0.51 -0.76 24.18
N GLY A 83 -0.77 -0.44 24.33
CA GLY A 83 -1.77 -0.68 23.28
C GLY A 83 -1.43 0.07 21.99
N ILE A 84 -0.99 1.33 22.09
CA ILE A 84 -0.54 2.10 20.92
C ILE A 84 0.66 1.44 20.23
N TYR A 85 1.64 0.96 21.00
CA TYR A 85 2.81 0.26 20.44
C TYR A 85 2.44 -1.05 19.75
N ASN A 86 1.50 -1.81 20.32
CA ASN A 86 1.02 -3.05 19.72
C ASN A 86 0.31 -2.79 18.38
N GLU A 87 -0.51 -1.75 18.33
CA GLU A 87 -1.15 -1.29 17.10
C GLU A 87 -0.14 -0.80 16.05
N LEU A 88 0.85 -0.01 16.45
CA LEU A 88 1.96 0.41 15.58
C LEU A 88 2.66 -0.81 14.97
N THR A 89 2.95 -1.82 15.80
CA THR A 89 3.61 -3.06 15.38
C THR A 89 2.75 -3.86 14.40
N ARG A 90 1.44 -3.96 14.66
CA ARG A 90 0.48 -4.61 13.77
C ARG A 90 0.50 -3.97 12.37
N TYR A 91 0.40 -2.64 12.30
CA TYR A 91 0.38 -1.96 11.01
C TYR A 91 1.74 -1.97 10.31
N HIS A 92 2.85 -1.96 11.05
CA HIS A 92 4.18 -2.20 10.46
C HIS A 92 4.21 -3.52 9.70
N PHE A 93 3.78 -4.62 10.31
CA PHE A 93 3.76 -5.91 9.63
C PHE A 93 2.77 -5.96 8.47
N ALA A 94 1.60 -5.32 8.59
CA ALA A 94 0.65 -5.23 7.49
C ALA A 94 1.25 -4.51 6.26
N ILE A 95 1.96 -3.40 6.47
CA ILE A 95 2.66 -2.66 5.41
C ILE A 95 3.80 -3.49 4.83
N ALA A 96 4.62 -4.12 5.67
CA ALA A 96 5.72 -4.98 5.23
C ALA A 96 5.23 -6.13 4.33
N LEU A 97 4.08 -6.73 4.66
CA LEU A 97 3.45 -7.76 3.81
C LEU A 97 2.97 -7.20 2.47
N LEU A 98 2.46 -5.98 2.44
CA LEU A 98 2.02 -5.32 1.20
C LEU A 98 3.20 -4.94 0.29
N LEU A 99 4.36 -4.59 0.87
CA LEU A 99 5.54 -4.18 0.12
C LEU A 99 6.44 -5.35 -0.32
N PHE A 100 6.23 -6.56 0.21
CA PHE A 100 6.85 -7.84 -0.22
C PHE A 100 8.22 -7.73 -0.92
N GLN A 101 9.30 -7.51 -0.15
CA GLN A 101 10.70 -7.35 -0.61
C GLN A 101 10.99 -6.20 -1.59
N GLN A 102 9.99 -5.47 -2.11
CA GLN A 102 10.20 -4.36 -3.04
C GLN A 102 10.84 -3.15 -2.37
N ASP A 103 10.56 -2.93 -1.07
CA ASP A 103 11.12 -1.84 -0.29
C ASP A 103 11.62 -2.30 1.07
N GLN A 104 12.83 -2.85 1.06
CA GLN A 104 13.53 -3.23 2.29
C GLN A 104 13.86 -2.00 3.15
N GLU A 105 14.13 -0.85 2.51
CA GLU A 105 14.47 0.41 3.18
C GLU A 105 13.32 0.90 4.06
N ILE A 106 12.09 1.00 3.52
CA ILE A 106 10.89 1.33 4.31
C ILE A 106 10.75 0.41 5.52
N ASN A 107 10.91 -0.90 5.31
CA ASN A 107 10.76 -1.88 6.39
C ASN A 107 11.83 -1.71 7.48
N ASP A 108 13.07 -1.46 7.10
CA ASP A 108 14.19 -1.24 8.01
C ASP A 108 14.01 0.07 8.80
N ASN A 109 13.56 1.14 8.14
CA ASN A 109 13.24 2.42 8.78
C ASN A 109 12.07 2.28 9.77
N MET A 110 11.01 1.55 9.39
CA MET A 110 9.88 1.25 10.28
C MET A 110 10.32 0.38 11.48
N TYR A 111 11.25 -0.57 11.28
CA TYR A 111 11.84 -1.36 12.36
C TYR A 111 12.60 -0.48 13.36
N ILE A 112 13.44 0.44 12.86
CA ILE A 112 14.17 1.41 13.69
C ILE A 112 13.20 2.27 14.49
N LEU A 113 12.16 2.80 13.85
CA LEU A 113 11.13 3.61 14.51
C LEU A 113 10.42 2.82 15.60
N ARG A 114 10.00 1.59 15.29
CA ARG A 114 9.32 0.71 16.25
C ARG A 114 10.20 0.41 17.46
N ASN A 115 11.50 0.19 17.28
CA ASN A 115 12.42 -0.02 18.41
C ASN A 115 12.53 1.22 19.29
N LYS A 116 12.56 2.43 18.71
CA LYS A 116 12.51 3.68 19.49
C LYS A 116 11.21 3.81 20.28
N ALA A 117 10.08 3.45 19.66
CA ALA A 117 8.77 3.44 20.32
C ALA A 117 8.71 2.42 21.48
N PHE A 118 9.28 1.22 21.30
CA PHE A 118 9.39 0.23 22.36
C PHE A 118 10.19 0.76 23.56
N GLU A 119 11.30 1.46 23.30
CA GLU A 119 12.09 2.08 24.37
C GLU A 119 11.29 3.15 25.12
N ILE A 120 10.44 3.93 24.44
CA ILE A 120 9.51 4.87 25.11
C ILE A 120 8.57 4.12 26.06
N VAL A 121 7.98 3.00 25.63
CA VAL A 121 7.11 2.17 26.49
C VAL A 121 7.86 1.69 27.73
N LYS A 122 9.10 1.23 27.55
CA LYS A 122 9.96 0.77 28.65
C LYS A 122 10.23 1.89 29.67
N GLN A 123 10.60 3.09 29.20
CA GLN A 123 10.83 4.23 30.07
C GLN A 123 9.56 4.68 30.79
N ASN A 124 8.41 4.66 30.12
CA ASN A 124 7.13 4.99 30.74
C ASN A 124 6.73 3.98 31.81
N ASN A 125 6.98 2.69 31.60
CA ASN A 125 6.72 1.65 32.58
C ASN A 125 7.60 1.79 33.82
N LEU A 126 8.85 2.19 33.64
CA LEU A 126 9.77 2.54 34.74
C LEU A 126 9.23 3.72 35.56
N ILE A 127 8.74 4.78 34.91
CA ILE A 127 8.10 5.91 35.60
C ILE A 127 6.85 5.45 36.37
N LYS A 128 5.94 4.71 35.72
CA LYS A 128 4.74 4.14 36.37
C LYS A 128 5.10 3.29 37.59
N GLN A 129 6.20 2.54 37.54
CA GLN A 129 6.68 1.75 38.67
C GLN A 129 7.15 2.65 39.81
N GLN A 130 7.95 3.69 39.54
CA GLN A 130 8.38 4.67 40.55
C GLN A 130 7.20 5.35 41.24
N TYR A 131 6.19 5.73 40.45
CA TYR A 131 4.95 6.28 40.98
C TYR A 131 4.25 5.31 41.95
N ARG A 132 4.11 4.03 41.58
CA ARG A 132 3.49 3.02 42.47
C ARG A 132 4.26 2.84 43.78
N GLU A 133 5.58 2.75 43.71
CA GLU A 133 6.43 2.48 44.88
C GLU A 133 6.50 3.66 45.85
N LEU A 134 6.61 4.89 45.34
CA LEU A 134 6.79 6.09 46.15
C LEU A 134 5.47 6.67 46.66
N LEU A 135 4.37 6.55 45.90
CA LEU A 135 3.04 6.89 46.42
C LEU A 135 2.64 5.98 47.59
N ALA A 136 3.00 4.69 47.53
CA ALA A 136 2.78 3.77 48.66
C ALA A 136 3.59 4.15 49.92
N GLN A 137 4.65 4.93 49.75
CA GLN A 137 5.48 5.49 50.83
C GLN A 137 5.07 6.92 51.21
N HIS A 138 3.93 7.41 50.73
CA HIS A 138 3.38 8.75 51.01
C HIS A 138 4.21 9.93 50.49
N PHE A 139 5.05 9.72 49.45
CA PHE A 139 5.67 10.83 48.72
C PHE A 139 4.62 11.57 47.88
N THR A 140 4.82 12.87 47.67
CA THR A 140 3.95 13.65 46.77
C THR A 140 4.37 13.46 45.31
N GLU A 141 3.45 13.68 44.36
CA GLU A 141 3.78 13.59 42.92
C GLU A 141 4.96 14.50 42.53
N SER A 142 5.04 15.70 43.14
CA SER A 142 6.16 16.63 42.92
C SER A 142 7.49 16.06 43.40
N ASP A 143 7.50 15.25 44.47
CA ASP A 143 8.73 14.62 44.95
C ASP A 143 9.16 13.47 44.04
N ILE A 144 8.19 12.78 43.43
CA ILE A 144 8.41 11.69 42.47
C ILE A 144 8.97 12.23 41.16
N GLU A 145 8.39 13.31 40.62
CA GLU A 145 8.88 13.94 39.37
C GLU A 145 10.30 14.52 39.49
N ARG A 146 10.73 14.86 40.71
CA ARG A 146 12.10 15.31 41.00
C ARG A 146 13.10 14.16 41.19
N GLN A 147 12.65 12.90 41.21
CA GLN A 147 13.56 11.77 41.31
C GLN A 147 14.46 11.72 40.08
N PRO A 148 15.79 11.56 40.24
CA PRO A 148 16.72 11.50 39.11
C PRO A 148 16.34 10.46 38.05
N VAL A 149 15.82 9.31 38.50
CA VAL A 149 15.33 8.23 37.64
C VAL A 149 14.16 8.68 36.75
N VAL A 150 13.20 9.42 37.32
CA VAL A 150 12.02 9.90 36.58
C VAL A 150 12.43 11.01 35.61
N THR A 151 13.24 11.96 36.06
CA THR A 151 13.74 13.06 35.20
C THR A 151 14.51 12.53 34.01
N GLN A 152 15.44 11.57 34.21
CA GLN A 152 16.21 10.96 33.12
C GLN A 152 15.33 10.15 32.16
N ALA A 153 14.35 9.41 32.68
CA ALA A 153 13.42 8.66 31.85
C ALA A 153 12.55 9.59 30.98
N ARG A 154 12.05 10.70 31.56
CA ARG A 154 11.29 11.75 30.84
C ARG A 154 12.12 12.40 29.75
N GLU A 155 13.37 12.77 30.05
CA GLU A 155 14.32 13.32 29.07
C GLU A 155 14.56 12.34 27.92
N LYS A 156 14.81 11.07 28.23
CA LYS A 156 15.01 10.02 27.22
C LYS A 156 13.78 9.84 26.34
N ILE A 157 12.57 9.83 26.93
CA ILE A 157 11.31 9.78 26.17
C ILE A 157 11.21 10.97 25.21
N HIS A 158 11.53 12.18 25.69
CA HIS A 158 11.49 13.39 24.87
C HIS A 158 12.43 13.29 23.66
N LEU A 159 13.69 12.91 23.89
CA LEU A 159 14.68 12.74 22.81
C LEU A 159 14.25 11.67 21.80
N LEU A 160 13.68 10.55 22.28
CA LEU A 160 13.17 9.50 21.40
C LEU A 160 12.00 9.99 20.55
N ARG A 161 11.06 10.76 21.12
CA ARG A 161 9.94 11.35 20.36
C ARG A 161 10.44 12.29 19.26
N CYS A 162 11.39 13.17 19.56
CA CYS A 162 12.01 14.04 18.55
C CYS A 162 12.69 13.23 17.42
N SER A 163 13.42 12.17 17.78
CA SER A 163 14.06 11.29 16.80
C SER A 163 13.05 10.53 15.94
N ILE A 164 11.93 10.07 16.52
CA ILE A 164 10.84 9.39 15.81
C ILE A 164 10.21 10.32 14.78
N ILE A 165 9.90 11.58 15.14
CA ILE A 165 9.29 12.54 14.21
C ILE A 165 10.16 12.73 12.96
N HIS A 166 11.48 12.87 13.14
CA HIS A 166 12.42 12.99 12.02
C HIS A 166 12.42 11.75 11.13
N THR A 167 12.61 10.56 11.73
CA THR A 167 12.61 9.25 11.04
C THR A 167 11.31 9.07 10.25
N TYR A 168 10.17 9.34 10.89
CA TYR A 168 8.85 9.21 10.31
C TYR A 168 8.65 10.09 9.07
N GLN A 169 8.89 11.39 9.19
CA GLN A 169 8.58 12.35 8.13
C GLN A 169 9.45 12.15 6.90
N VAL A 170 10.75 11.94 7.11
CA VAL A 170 11.72 11.90 6.02
C VAL A 170 11.79 10.52 5.36
N GLU A 171 11.86 9.46 6.17
CA GLU A 171 12.32 8.14 5.74
C GLU A 171 11.17 7.11 5.57
N ILE A 172 9.94 7.46 5.95
CA ILE A 172 8.79 6.53 5.85
C ILE A 172 7.61 7.17 5.14
N PHE A 173 7.17 8.35 5.59
CA PHE A 173 6.01 9.02 5.01
C PHE A 173 6.21 9.36 3.54
N ASN A 174 7.35 9.98 3.20
CA ASN A 174 7.65 10.37 1.82
C ASN A 174 7.77 9.16 0.90
N GLU A 175 8.44 8.09 1.34
CA GLU A 175 8.61 6.88 0.52
C GLU A 175 7.27 6.20 0.22
N ILE A 176 6.42 6.01 1.23
CA ILE A 176 5.07 5.44 1.03
C ILE A 176 4.22 6.34 0.12
N ARG A 177 4.31 7.68 0.28
CA ARG A 177 3.62 8.63 -0.59
C ARG A 177 4.08 8.47 -2.04
N ASP A 178 5.39 8.43 -2.27
CA ASP A 178 5.97 8.39 -3.61
C ASP A 178 5.64 7.08 -4.32
N LEU A 179 5.59 5.95 -3.59
CA LEU A 179 5.08 4.67 -4.10
C LEU A 179 3.62 4.77 -4.55
N LEU A 180 2.75 5.32 -3.69
CA LEU A 180 1.33 5.46 -4.00
C LEU A 180 1.10 6.41 -5.19
N GLU A 181 1.87 7.49 -5.28
CA GLU A 181 1.79 8.44 -6.40
C GLU A 181 2.31 7.80 -7.70
N GLY A 182 3.40 7.04 -7.64
CA GLY A 182 3.94 6.30 -8.77
C GLY A 182 2.93 5.31 -9.34
N GLU A 183 2.24 4.56 -8.47
CA GLU A 183 1.18 3.66 -8.88
C GLU A 183 -0.03 4.39 -9.47
N TRP A 184 -0.47 5.49 -8.85
CA TRP A 184 -1.54 6.31 -9.40
C TRP A 184 -1.22 6.85 -10.81
N ARG A 185 0.00 7.35 -11.03
CA ARG A 185 0.45 7.83 -12.35
C ARG A 185 0.45 6.73 -13.41
N LYS A 186 0.88 5.51 -13.05
CA LYS A 186 0.83 4.34 -13.96
C LYS A 186 -0.61 4.00 -14.35
N GLN A 187 -1.54 4.03 -13.40
CA GLN A 187 -2.97 3.79 -13.65
C GLN A 187 -3.57 4.85 -14.59
N GLN A 188 -3.23 6.13 -14.38
CA GLN A 188 -3.68 7.22 -15.26
C GLN A 188 -3.18 7.03 -16.70
N TYR A 189 -1.92 6.65 -16.88
CA TYR A 189 -1.33 6.38 -18.18
C TYR A 189 -1.97 5.20 -18.90
N GLU A 190 -2.27 4.12 -18.16
CA GLU A 190 -2.95 2.94 -18.70
C GLU A 190 -4.38 3.29 -19.14
N ALA A 191 -5.09 4.13 -18.37
CA ALA A 191 -6.43 4.60 -18.70
C ALA A 191 -6.48 5.52 -19.94
N THR A 192 -5.43 6.32 -20.20
CA THR A 192 -5.36 7.21 -21.38
C THR A 192 -4.89 6.50 -22.65
N LYS A 193 -4.33 5.29 -22.54
CA LYS A 193 -3.88 4.46 -23.67
C LYS A 193 -4.89 3.39 -24.11
N MET A 194 -5.98 3.21 -23.35
CA MET A 194 -7.15 2.43 -23.76
C MET A 194 -8.04 3.24 -24.71
#